data_AF-A0A7W1KA59-F1
#
_entry.id   AF-A0A7W1KA59-F1
#
_cell.length_a   1.000
_cell.length_b   1.000
_cell.length_c   1.000
_cell.angle_alpha   90.00
_cell.angle_beta   90.00
_cell.angle_gamma   90.00
#
_symmetry.space_group_name_H-M   'P 1'
#
loop_
_entity.id
_entity.type
_entity.pdbx_description
1 polymer ?
#
loop_
_entity_poly.entity_id
_entity_poly.type
_entity_poly.pdbx_seq_one_letter_code
_entity_poly.pdbx_strand_id
1 'polypeptide(L)'
;PQGLARWLAEHGVGAVLDATHPFAEQMSGSAAEACEAARVPLLRLERPGWSERDGDAWHWVDDLSAAAALVPQLGSRVLLTTGRQGLAAFAGVGGAWFLVRCVDPPSPPLPPRHRLVIDRGPYTLAGELALIDAHGIDLVVTKDSGGHHTEAKLDAARRRKRPVIVVRRPPGPSVPTVGEVGAALAWLRSTTQAG
;
A
#
# COMPACT_ATOMS: atom_id res chain seq x y z
N PRO A 1 -0.91 1.07 21.32
CA PRO A 1 -1.92 2.09 21.71
C PRO A 1 -1.59 2.88 23.00
N GLN A 2 -1.42 2.23 24.17
CA GLN A 2 -1.25 2.97 25.45
C GLN A 2 0.01 3.84 25.49
N GLY A 3 1.11 3.37 24.91
CA GLY A 3 2.34 4.16 24.80
C GLY A 3 2.15 5.42 23.95
N LEU A 4 1.39 5.32 22.85
CA LEU A 4 1.07 6.48 22.01
C LEU A 4 0.16 7.46 22.76
N ALA A 5 -0.86 6.99 23.47
CA ALA A 5 -1.77 7.84 24.25
C ALA A 5 -1.00 8.65 25.32
N ARG A 6 -0.09 7.98 26.04
CA ARG A 6 0.80 8.63 27.02
C ARG A 6 1.66 9.70 26.34
N TRP A 7 2.29 9.36 25.22
CA TRP A 7 3.14 10.29 24.49
C TRP A 7 2.36 11.54 24.03
N LEU A 8 1.15 11.35 23.49
CA LEU A 8 0.27 12.45 23.07
C LEU A 8 -0.04 13.40 24.23
N ALA A 9 -0.35 12.86 25.41
CA ALA A 9 -0.64 13.64 26.61
C ALA A 9 0.60 14.36 27.16
N GLU A 10 1.73 13.66 27.27
CA GLU A 10 3.01 14.23 27.77
C GLU A 10 3.52 15.39 26.90
N HIS A 11 3.24 15.35 25.60
CA HIS A 11 3.72 16.35 24.64
C HIS A 11 2.67 17.41 24.29
N GLY A 12 1.49 17.39 24.94
CA GLY A 12 0.44 18.38 24.71
C GLY A 12 -0.03 18.46 23.24
N VAL A 13 -0.13 17.30 22.57
CA VAL A 13 -0.48 17.26 21.15
C VAL A 13 -1.93 17.70 20.92
N GLY A 14 -2.12 18.78 20.18
CA GLY A 14 -3.47 19.35 19.92
C GLY A 14 -4.27 18.66 18.81
N ALA A 15 -3.63 17.90 17.92
CA ALA A 15 -4.29 17.14 16.86
C ALA A 15 -3.34 16.10 16.25
N VAL A 16 -3.88 15.02 15.68
CA VAL A 16 -3.14 14.00 14.93
C VAL A 16 -3.66 13.88 13.51
N LEU A 17 -2.73 13.89 12.55
CA LEU A 17 -2.99 13.45 11.16
C LEU A 17 -2.41 12.05 10.96
N ASP A 18 -3.28 11.07 10.75
CA ASP A 18 -2.87 9.75 10.29
C ASP A 18 -2.72 9.75 8.77
N ALA A 19 -1.48 9.91 8.32
CA ALA A 19 -1.08 9.80 6.91
C ALA A 19 -0.31 8.50 6.65
N THR A 20 -0.55 7.46 7.45
CA THR A 20 0.09 6.15 7.25
C THR A 20 -0.44 5.47 5.98
N HIS A 21 0.28 4.45 5.50
CA HIS A 21 -0.14 3.71 4.31
C HIS A 21 -1.52 3.03 4.56
N PRO A 22 -2.41 2.90 3.56
CA PRO A 22 -3.73 2.26 3.76
C PRO A 22 -3.72 0.85 4.35
N PHE A 23 -2.60 0.14 4.18
CA PHE A 23 -2.36 -1.21 4.72
C PHE A 23 -1.68 -1.21 6.11
N ALA A 24 -1.45 -0.05 6.73
CA ALA A 24 -0.88 0.08 8.07
C ALA A 24 -1.97 -0.01 9.16
N GLU A 25 -2.77 -1.09 9.11
CA GLU A 25 -3.94 -1.31 9.97
C GLU A 25 -3.61 -1.15 11.46
N GLN A 26 -2.56 -1.83 11.94
CA GLN A 26 -2.16 -1.78 13.35
C GLN A 26 -1.83 -0.35 13.82
N MET A 27 -1.11 0.43 13.01
CA MET A 27 -0.73 1.79 13.37
C MET A 27 -1.95 2.72 13.33
N SER A 28 -2.81 2.56 12.32
CA SER A 28 -4.05 3.33 12.15
C SER A 28 -5.02 3.07 13.32
N GLY A 29 -5.22 1.79 13.68
CA GLY A 29 -6.03 1.40 14.84
C GLY A 29 -5.42 1.87 16.16
N SER A 30 -4.10 1.74 16.32
CA SER A 30 -3.40 2.28 17.50
C SER A 30 -3.54 3.79 17.62
N ALA A 31 -3.52 4.53 16.50
CA ALA A 31 -3.72 5.97 16.49
C ALA A 31 -5.16 6.33 16.89
N ALA A 32 -6.16 5.63 16.35
CA ALA A 32 -7.56 5.82 16.72
C ALA A 32 -7.79 5.62 18.22
N GLU A 33 -7.39 4.46 18.75
CA GLU A 33 -7.54 4.15 20.19
C GLU A 33 -6.78 5.14 21.08
N ALA A 34 -5.55 5.52 20.68
CA ALA A 34 -4.73 6.43 21.48
C ALA A 34 -5.30 7.85 21.50
N CYS A 35 -5.78 8.34 20.36
CA CYS A 35 -6.37 9.66 20.24
C CYS A 35 -7.69 9.74 21.01
N GLU A 36 -8.53 8.70 20.96
CA GLU A 36 -9.74 8.62 21.76
C GLU A 36 -9.43 8.67 23.26
N ALA A 37 -8.49 7.84 23.73
CA ALA A 37 -8.10 7.79 25.14
C ALA A 37 -7.49 9.11 25.64
N ALA A 38 -6.69 9.78 24.80
CA ALA A 38 -6.05 11.06 25.13
C ALA A 38 -6.95 12.28 24.87
N ARG A 39 -8.16 12.08 24.31
CA ARG A 39 -9.06 13.14 23.82
C ARG A 39 -8.39 14.10 22.84
N VAL A 40 -7.54 13.56 21.97
CA VAL A 40 -6.87 14.31 20.90
C VAL A 40 -7.65 14.10 19.60
N PRO A 41 -8.03 15.17 18.88
CA PRO A 41 -8.67 15.04 17.58
C PRO A 41 -7.80 14.28 16.58
N LEU A 42 -8.41 13.36 15.82
CA LEU A 42 -7.76 12.56 14.79
C LEU A 42 -8.46 12.74 13.44
N LEU A 43 -7.65 12.94 12.40
CA LEU A 43 -8.07 12.89 11.01
C LEU A 43 -7.17 11.94 10.24
N ARG A 44 -7.77 11.09 9.41
CA ARG A 44 -7.04 10.25 8.46
C ARG A 44 -6.91 10.96 7.11
N LEU A 45 -5.69 11.04 6.58
CA LEU A 45 -5.40 11.47 5.22
C LEU A 45 -5.17 10.23 4.36
N GLU A 46 -6.21 9.78 3.67
CA GLU A 46 -6.17 8.60 2.82
C GLU A 46 -6.72 8.91 1.43
N ARG A 47 -5.85 8.81 0.42
CA ARG A 47 -6.23 9.00 -0.98
C ARG A 47 -7.22 7.91 -1.44
N PRO A 48 -8.12 8.20 -2.40
CA PRO A 48 -9.02 7.20 -2.96
C PRO A 48 -8.29 5.96 -3.48
N GLY A 49 -8.98 4.81 -3.44
CA GLY A 49 -8.56 3.58 -4.11
C GLY A 49 -8.47 3.78 -5.62
N TRP A 50 -7.67 2.95 -6.28
CA TRP A 50 -7.68 2.95 -7.74
C TRP A 50 -8.95 2.29 -8.28
N SER A 51 -9.33 2.68 -9.49
CA SER A 51 -10.43 2.07 -10.24
C SER A 51 -9.92 1.57 -11.58
N GLU A 52 -10.43 0.43 -12.03
CA GLU A 52 -10.13 -0.12 -13.36
C GLU A 52 -10.57 0.84 -14.47
N ARG A 53 -9.75 0.89 -15.52
CA ARG A 53 -10.00 1.64 -16.75
C ARG A 53 -10.09 0.66 -17.93
N ASP A 54 -10.61 1.14 -19.06
CA ASP A 54 -10.62 0.36 -20.29
C ASP A 54 -9.23 -0.17 -20.64
N GLY A 55 -9.15 -1.49 -20.86
CA GLY A 55 -7.91 -2.21 -21.16
C GLY A 55 -7.15 -2.71 -19.94
N ASP A 56 -7.59 -2.40 -18.72
CA ASP A 56 -7.12 -3.09 -17.51
C ASP A 56 -7.66 -4.53 -17.45
N ALA A 57 -6.84 -5.44 -16.91
CA ALA A 57 -7.19 -6.83 -16.65
C ALA A 57 -6.91 -7.15 -15.18
N TRP A 58 -7.70 -6.57 -14.27
CA TRP A 58 -7.44 -6.72 -12.84
C TRP A 58 -8.21 -7.88 -12.23
N HIS A 59 -7.61 -8.46 -11.20
CA HIS A 59 -8.18 -9.49 -10.35
C HIS A 59 -8.11 -8.99 -8.92
N TRP A 60 -9.25 -8.60 -8.37
CA TRP A 60 -9.32 -8.16 -6.98
C TRP A 60 -9.34 -9.35 -6.02
N VAL A 61 -8.55 -9.25 -4.96
CA VAL A 61 -8.48 -10.24 -3.89
C VAL A 61 -8.47 -9.54 -2.53
N ASP A 62 -8.94 -10.21 -1.49
CA ASP A 62 -9.12 -9.59 -0.17
C ASP A 62 -7.82 -9.53 0.63
N ASP A 63 -6.86 -10.40 0.35
CA ASP A 63 -5.59 -10.47 1.07
C ASP A 63 -4.41 -11.03 0.23
N LEU A 64 -3.23 -11.05 0.83
CA LEU A 64 -2.00 -11.54 0.19
C LEU A 64 -1.96 -13.06 0.02
N SER A 65 -2.70 -13.82 0.83
CA SER A 65 -2.80 -15.28 0.71
C SER A 65 -3.60 -15.65 -0.53
N ALA A 66 -4.75 -14.99 -0.73
CA ALA A 66 -5.56 -15.09 -1.93
C ALA A 66 -4.77 -14.65 -3.18
N ALA A 67 -3.98 -13.57 -3.07
CA ALA A 67 -3.07 -13.17 -4.15
C ALA A 67 -2.07 -14.27 -4.50
N ALA A 68 -1.41 -14.87 -3.50
CA ALA A 68 -0.42 -15.92 -3.70
C ALA A 68 -1.03 -17.19 -4.31
N ALA A 69 -2.25 -17.56 -3.92
CA ALA A 69 -2.98 -18.70 -4.50
C ALA A 69 -3.38 -18.50 -5.97
N LEU A 70 -3.58 -17.24 -6.39
CA LEU A 70 -3.98 -16.89 -7.74
C LEU A 70 -2.79 -16.75 -8.70
N VAL A 71 -1.58 -16.47 -8.20
CA VAL A 71 -0.37 -16.32 -9.03
C VAL A 71 -0.18 -17.45 -10.06
N PRO A 72 -0.19 -18.74 -9.68
CA PRO A 72 0.07 -19.83 -10.64
C PRO A 72 -0.97 -19.96 -11.76
N GLN A 73 -2.14 -19.34 -11.59
CA GLN A 73 -3.23 -19.39 -12.56
C GLN A 73 -3.11 -18.27 -13.61
N LEU A 74 -2.38 -17.19 -13.31
CA LEU A 74 -2.32 -15.98 -14.12
C LEU A 74 -0.95 -15.68 -14.73
N GLY A 75 0.13 -16.18 -14.14
CA GLY A 75 1.47 -15.89 -14.65
C GLY A 75 2.58 -16.64 -13.95
N SER A 76 3.79 -16.49 -14.49
CA SER A 76 5.00 -17.18 -14.03
C SER A 76 6.16 -16.23 -13.72
N ARG A 77 6.07 -14.97 -14.16
CA ARG A 77 7.08 -13.92 -13.99
C ARG A 77 6.44 -12.69 -13.39
N VAL A 78 6.50 -12.62 -12.06
CA VAL A 78 5.68 -11.72 -11.26
C VAL A 78 6.46 -10.48 -10.84
N LEU A 79 5.93 -9.29 -11.13
CA LEU A 79 6.36 -8.05 -10.47
C LEU A 79 5.56 -7.89 -9.17
N LEU A 80 6.22 -8.12 -8.04
CA LEU A 80 5.62 -8.05 -6.71
C LEU A 80 5.94 -6.71 -6.04
N THR A 81 4.90 -5.87 -5.87
CA THR A 81 5.02 -4.49 -5.36
C THR A 81 4.23 -4.28 -4.06
N THR A 82 4.05 -5.33 -3.28
CA THR A 82 3.30 -5.32 -2.01
C THR A 82 4.09 -4.76 -0.83
N GLY A 83 5.35 -4.35 -1.07
CA GLY A 83 6.30 -3.90 -0.06
C GLY A 83 6.95 -5.06 0.70
N ARG A 84 7.82 -4.70 1.66
CA ARG A 84 8.60 -5.69 2.44
C ARG A 84 7.74 -6.53 3.39
N GLN A 85 6.60 -5.99 3.83
CA GLN A 85 5.70 -6.66 4.76
C GLN A 85 4.70 -7.52 3.98
N GLY A 86 4.67 -8.82 4.29
CA GLY A 86 3.74 -9.79 3.70
C GLY A 86 4.33 -10.66 2.57
N LEU A 87 5.63 -10.59 2.31
CA LEU A 87 6.29 -11.48 1.33
C LEU A 87 6.23 -12.95 1.72
N ALA A 88 6.07 -13.25 3.02
CA ALA A 88 5.88 -14.60 3.55
C ALA A 88 4.69 -15.33 2.92
N ALA A 89 3.63 -14.62 2.52
CA ALA A 89 2.47 -15.22 1.84
C ALA A 89 2.84 -15.91 0.53
N PHE A 90 3.92 -15.47 -0.12
CA PHE A 90 4.39 -16.00 -1.40
C PHE A 90 5.53 -17.04 -1.23
N ALA A 91 5.95 -17.35 0.00
CA ALA A 91 7.06 -18.26 0.27
C ALA A 91 6.79 -19.71 -0.18
N GLY A 92 5.52 -20.11 -0.29
CA GLY A 92 5.12 -21.42 -0.81
C GLY A 92 4.97 -21.50 -2.34
N VAL A 93 5.08 -20.37 -3.05
CA VAL A 93 4.81 -20.32 -4.50
C VAL A 93 6.06 -20.69 -5.30
N GLY A 94 6.27 -22.00 -5.53
CA GLY A 94 7.44 -22.52 -6.24
C GLY A 94 7.40 -22.42 -7.77
N GLY A 95 6.20 -22.36 -8.36
CA GLY A 95 6.00 -22.38 -9.81
C GLY A 95 6.31 -21.06 -10.53
N ALA A 96 6.45 -19.96 -9.79
CA ALA A 96 6.67 -18.62 -10.34
C ALA A 96 8.02 -18.03 -9.91
N TRP A 97 8.54 -17.12 -10.73
CA TRP A 97 9.70 -16.29 -10.42
C TRP A 97 9.25 -14.86 -10.11
N PHE A 98 9.79 -14.28 -9.04
CA PHE A 98 9.35 -12.99 -8.50
C PHE A 98 10.43 -11.91 -8.63
N LEU A 99 10.10 -10.81 -9.28
CA LEU A 99 10.80 -9.54 -9.13
C LEU A 99 10.14 -8.77 -7.99
N VAL A 100 10.78 -8.78 -6.82
CA VAL A 100 10.25 -8.14 -5.62
C VAL A 100 10.83 -6.75 -5.50
N ARG A 101 9.98 -5.73 -5.58
CA ARG A 101 10.39 -4.34 -5.35
C ARG A 101 10.03 -3.90 -3.95
N CYS A 102 11.04 -3.46 -3.18
CA CYS A 102 10.90 -2.97 -1.82
C CYS A 102 11.70 -1.69 -1.64
N VAL A 103 11.28 -0.83 -0.71
CA VAL A 103 12.04 0.37 -0.33
C VAL A 103 13.21 0.00 0.58
N ASP A 104 12.98 -0.89 1.53
CA ASP A 104 14.00 -1.42 2.44
C ASP A 104 14.10 -2.94 2.26
N PRO A 105 15.27 -3.57 2.52
CA PRO A 105 15.43 -5.02 2.43
C PRO A 105 14.40 -5.78 3.28
N PRO A 106 13.72 -6.80 2.72
CA PRO A 106 12.80 -7.63 3.50
C PRO A 106 13.54 -8.70 4.29
N SER A 107 12.89 -9.20 5.35
CA SER A 107 13.32 -10.39 6.07
C SER A 107 12.63 -11.64 5.52
N PRO A 108 13.27 -12.83 5.59
CA PRO A 108 12.63 -14.11 5.29
C PRO A 108 11.37 -14.37 6.15
N PRO A 109 10.46 -15.25 5.68
CA PRO A 109 10.55 -16.03 4.44
C PRO A 109 10.17 -15.22 3.19
N LEU A 110 10.84 -15.54 2.07
CA LEU A 110 10.67 -14.91 0.77
C LEU A 110 10.21 -15.95 -0.27
N PRO A 111 9.64 -15.55 -1.43
CA PRO A 111 9.39 -16.48 -2.53
C PRO A 111 10.67 -17.24 -2.89
N PRO A 112 10.62 -18.55 -3.17
CA PRO A 112 11.83 -19.37 -3.33
C PRO A 112 12.67 -18.93 -4.55
N ARG A 113 12.01 -18.44 -5.60
CA ARG A 113 12.64 -17.95 -6.83
C ARG A 113 12.40 -16.46 -6.96
N HIS A 114 13.31 -15.63 -6.45
CA HIS A 114 13.12 -14.20 -6.48
C HIS A 114 14.39 -13.41 -6.83
N ARG A 115 14.20 -12.16 -7.22
CA ARG A 115 15.22 -11.11 -7.26
C ARG A 115 14.68 -9.88 -6.54
N LEU A 116 15.49 -9.29 -5.67
CA LEU A 116 15.15 -8.05 -4.99
C LEU A 116 15.56 -6.84 -5.84
N VAL A 117 14.69 -5.83 -5.88
CA VAL A 117 14.97 -4.48 -6.37
C VAL A 117 14.72 -3.54 -5.20
N ILE A 118 15.80 -2.97 -4.65
CA ILE A 118 15.70 -1.97 -3.60
C ILE A 118 15.61 -0.62 -4.28
N ASP A 119 14.41 -0.04 -4.29
CA ASP A 119 14.12 1.14 -5.08
C ASP A 119 13.01 1.97 -4.43
N ARG A 120 13.23 3.27 -4.37
CA ARG A 120 12.30 4.26 -3.87
C ARG A 120 12.00 5.21 -5.03
N GLY A 121 10.73 5.30 -5.38
CA GLY A 121 10.26 6.17 -6.46
C GLY A 121 10.65 7.65 -6.31
N PRO A 122 10.25 8.49 -7.25
CA PRO A 122 9.05 8.33 -8.08
C PRO A 122 9.20 7.28 -9.19
N TYR A 123 8.15 6.50 -9.41
CA TYR A 123 8.09 5.54 -10.51
C TYR A 123 7.49 6.22 -11.73
N THR A 124 8.19 6.13 -12.87
CA THR A 124 7.71 6.67 -14.13
C THR A 124 7.20 5.56 -15.03
N LEU A 125 6.21 5.86 -15.87
CA LEU A 125 5.68 4.90 -16.82
C LEU A 125 6.76 4.32 -17.75
N ALA A 126 7.69 5.14 -18.22
CA ALA A 126 8.81 4.69 -19.05
C ALA A 126 9.70 3.68 -18.28
N GLY A 127 9.99 3.97 -17.00
CA GLY A 127 10.74 3.07 -16.14
C GLY A 127 10.01 1.75 -15.88
N GLU A 128 8.70 1.78 -15.61
CA GLU A 128 7.90 0.56 -15.39
C GLU A 128 7.82 -0.29 -16.66
N LEU A 129 7.67 0.31 -17.84
CA LEU A 129 7.70 -0.40 -19.11
C LEU A 129 9.05 -1.09 -19.34
N ALA A 130 10.15 -0.37 -19.11
CA ALA A 130 11.49 -0.95 -19.23
C ALA A 130 11.71 -2.09 -18.23
N LEU A 131 11.25 -1.96 -16.99
CA LEU A 131 11.34 -2.99 -15.96
C LEU A 131 10.55 -4.25 -16.36
N ILE A 132 9.30 -4.07 -16.79
CA ILE A 132 8.42 -5.15 -17.25
C ILE A 132 9.08 -5.89 -18.42
N ASP A 133 9.61 -5.17 -19.41
CA ASP A 133 10.21 -5.76 -20.60
C ASP A 133 11.53 -6.48 -20.30
N ALA A 134 12.45 -5.83 -19.58
CA ALA A 134 13.76 -6.37 -19.27
C ALA A 134 13.66 -7.66 -18.46
N HIS A 135 12.62 -7.80 -17.63
CA HIS A 135 12.38 -8.98 -16.82
C HIS A 135 11.30 -9.90 -17.39
N GLY A 136 10.74 -9.61 -18.56
CA GLY A 136 9.67 -10.42 -19.17
C GLY A 136 8.50 -10.65 -18.22
N ILE A 137 8.09 -9.62 -17.48
CA ILE A 137 7.01 -9.71 -16.50
C ILE A 137 5.69 -10.00 -17.22
N ASP A 138 5.00 -11.04 -16.76
CA ASP A 138 3.71 -11.49 -17.28
C ASP A 138 2.56 -11.22 -16.31
N LEU A 139 2.85 -10.93 -15.03
CA LEU A 139 1.86 -10.66 -13.99
C LEU A 139 2.35 -9.57 -13.02
N VAL A 140 1.48 -8.63 -12.65
CA VAL A 140 1.75 -7.66 -11.58
C VAL A 140 0.91 -8.00 -10.35
N VAL A 141 1.53 -8.00 -9.16
CA VAL A 141 0.83 -8.13 -7.89
C VAL A 141 1.07 -6.87 -7.07
N THR A 142 -0.01 -6.24 -6.62
CA THR A 142 0.07 -5.01 -5.87
C THR A 142 -1.03 -4.86 -4.81
N LYS A 143 -0.82 -3.90 -3.92
CA LYS A 143 -1.80 -3.43 -2.94
C LYS A 143 -2.48 -2.18 -3.51
N ASP A 144 -3.77 -2.00 -3.25
CA ASP A 144 -4.46 -0.74 -3.55
C ASP A 144 -3.97 0.40 -2.63
N SER A 145 -2.77 0.90 -2.91
CA SER A 145 -2.15 2.02 -2.19
C SER A 145 -2.80 3.36 -2.51
N GLY A 146 -3.56 3.44 -3.61
CA GLY A 146 -4.10 4.67 -4.15
C GLY A 146 -3.06 5.73 -4.55
N GLY A 147 -3.55 6.82 -5.13
CA GLY A 147 -2.76 7.97 -5.54
C GLY A 147 -1.88 7.75 -6.77
N HIS A 148 -1.40 8.85 -7.35
CA HIS A 148 -0.72 8.86 -8.64
C HIS A 148 0.74 8.37 -8.59
N HIS A 149 1.43 8.55 -7.46
CA HIS A 149 2.88 8.27 -7.36
C HIS A 149 3.27 6.80 -7.57
N THR A 150 2.35 5.86 -7.35
CA THR A 150 2.59 4.42 -7.53
C THR A 150 1.74 3.80 -8.62
N GLU A 151 1.00 4.62 -9.38
CA GLU A 151 0.06 4.19 -10.43
C GLU A 151 0.78 3.72 -11.70
N ALA A 152 2.00 4.22 -11.97
CA ALA A 152 2.75 3.97 -13.20
C ALA A 152 2.87 2.48 -13.59
N LYS A 153 2.92 1.57 -12.60
CA LYS A 153 3.01 0.12 -12.83
C LYS A 153 1.72 -0.47 -13.42
N LEU A 154 0.57 0.11 -13.06
CA LEU A 154 -0.75 -0.26 -13.58
C LEU A 154 -0.86 0.22 -15.02
N ASP A 155 -0.43 1.45 -15.30
CA ASP A 155 -0.37 1.99 -16.66
C ASP A 155 0.54 1.15 -17.56
N ALA A 156 1.69 0.71 -17.05
CA ALA A 156 2.60 -0.15 -17.78
C ALA A 156 2.00 -1.55 -18.02
N ALA A 157 1.35 -2.14 -17.00
CA ALA A 157 0.64 -3.41 -17.12
C ALA A 157 -0.45 -3.34 -18.20
N ARG A 158 -1.27 -2.29 -18.18
CA ARG A 158 -2.32 -2.02 -19.19
C ARG A 158 -1.74 -1.92 -20.60
N ARG A 159 -0.67 -1.13 -20.78
CA ARG A 159 0.00 -1.00 -22.09
C ARG A 159 0.56 -2.33 -22.61
N ARG A 160 0.95 -3.23 -21.72
CA ARG A 160 1.48 -4.56 -22.05
C ARG A 160 0.46 -5.68 -21.94
N LYS A 161 -0.82 -5.34 -21.71
CA LYS A 161 -1.92 -6.29 -21.53
C LYS A 161 -1.57 -7.37 -20.50
N ARG A 162 -0.94 -6.97 -19.38
CA ARG A 162 -0.59 -7.87 -18.28
C ARG A 162 -1.70 -7.88 -17.25
N PRO A 163 -2.14 -9.07 -16.77
CA PRO A 163 -3.03 -9.14 -15.64
C PRO A 163 -2.41 -8.48 -14.40
N VAL A 164 -3.26 -7.93 -13.56
CA VAL A 164 -2.87 -7.34 -12.28
C VAL A 164 -3.70 -7.96 -11.17
N ILE A 165 -3.06 -8.57 -10.18
CA ILE A 165 -3.74 -8.91 -8.93
C ILE A 165 -3.65 -7.69 -8.01
N VAL A 166 -4.81 -7.16 -7.63
CA VAL A 166 -4.92 -6.01 -6.73
C VAL A 166 -5.50 -6.48 -5.40
N VAL A 167 -4.70 -6.38 -4.35
CA VAL A 167 -5.14 -6.66 -2.99
C VAL A 167 -5.95 -5.47 -2.49
N ARG A 168 -7.16 -5.74 -2.01
CA ARG A 168 -8.05 -4.74 -1.40
C ARG A 168 -7.45 -4.19 -0.11
N ARG A 169 -7.80 -2.94 0.19
CA ARG A 169 -7.44 -2.33 1.49
C ARG A 169 -8.14 -3.10 2.61
N PRO A 170 -7.45 -3.35 3.74
CA PRO A 170 -8.12 -3.84 4.92
C PRO A 170 -9.14 -2.81 5.43
N PRO A 171 -10.13 -3.21 6.24
CA PRO A 171 -11.01 -2.28 6.92
C PRO A 171 -10.20 -1.26 7.74
N GLY A 172 -10.52 0.02 7.60
CA GLY A 172 -9.90 1.10 8.37
C GLY A 172 -10.67 1.41 9.66
N PRO A 173 -10.05 2.14 10.62
CA PRO A 173 -10.78 2.64 11.79
C PRO A 173 -11.86 3.63 11.36
N SER A 174 -12.98 3.67 12.09
CA SER A 174 -14.10 4.57 11.82
C SER A 174 -13.78 6.01 12.29
N VAL A 175 -12.93 6.71 11.55
CA VAL A 175 -12.47 8.08 11.86
C VAL A 175 -12.74 9.02 10.68
N PRO A 176 -12.91 10.34 10.93
CA PRO A 176 -12.99 11.32 9.85
C PRO A 176 -11.81 11.17 8.88
N THR A 177 -12.12 11.08 7.59
CA THR A 177 -11.13 10.78 6.55
C THR A 177 -11.26 11.77 5.40
N VAL A 178 -10.13 12.27 4.90
CA VAL A 178 -10.05 13.15 3.73
C VAL A 178 -9.07 12.60 2.70
N GLY A 179 -9.34 12.83 1.42
CA GLY A 179 -8.51 12.36 0.31
C GLY A 179 -7.35 13.28 -0.08
N GLU A 180 -7.35 14.52 0.41
CA GLU A 180 -6.47 15.58 -0.07
C GLU A 180 -5.78 16.35 1.04
N VAL A 181 -4.52 16.74 0.78
CA VAL A 181 -3.69 17.52 1.71
C VAL A 181 -4.35 18.86 2.05
N GLY A 182 -4.99 19.51 1.08
CA GLY A 182 -5.67 20.79 1.30
C GLY A 182 -6.79 20.69 2.35
N ALA A 183 -7.59 19.63 2.28
CA ALA A 183 -8.64 19.35 3.26
C ALA A 183 -8.07 19.03 4.64
N ALA A 184 -6.98 18.25 4.72
CA ALA A 184 -6.31 17.96 5.99
C ALA A 184 -5.74 19.22 6.65
N LEU A 185 -5.15 20.13 5.87
CA LEU A 185 -4.66 21.42 6.37
C LEU A 185 -5.79 22.35 6.82
N ALA A 186 -6.93 22.35 6.12
CA ALA A 186 -8.11 23.11 6.52
C ALA A 186 -8.64 22.60 7.87
N TRP A 187 -8.76 21.28 8.03
CA TRP A 187 -9.16 20.64 9.29
C TRP A 187 -8.20 21.00 10.43
N LEU A 188 -6.89 20.84 10.22
CA LEU A 188 -5.89 21.18 11.25
C LEU A 188 -6.06 22.62 11.74
N ARG A 189 -6.19 23.59 10.83
CA ARG A 189 -6.37 25.00 11.19
C ARG A 189 -7.64 25.23 12.02
N SER A 190 -8.75 24.59 11.66
CA SER A 190 -10.00 24.72 12.42
C SER A 190 -9.93 24.08 13.80
N THR A 191 -9.17 22.99 13.94
CA THR A 191 -9.06 22.22 15.18
C THR A 191 -8.12 22.89 16.18
N THR A 192 -7.01 23.47 15.73
CA THR A 192 -5.99 24.07 16.63
C THR A 192 -6.25 25.53 16.96
N GLN A 193 -7.12 26.23 16.24
CA GLN A 193 -7.55 27.60 16.60
C GLN A 193 -8.73 27.62 17.58
N ALA A 194 -9.38 26.47 17.81
CA ALA A 194 -10.55 26.34 18.68
C ALA A 194 -10.21 25.91 20.13
N GLY A 195 -8.93 25.66 20.43
CA GLY A 195 -8.42 25.31 21.76
C GLY A 195 -7.35 26.27 22.23
#